data_AF-A0A349IQI1-F1
#
_entry.id   AF-A0A349IQI1-F1
#
_cell.length_a   1.000
_cell.length_b   1.000
_cell.length_c   1.000
_cell.angle_alpha   90.00
_cell.angle_beta   90.00
_cell.angle_gamma   90.00
#
_symmetry.space_group_name_H-M   'P 1'
#
loop_
_entity.id
_entity.type
_entity.pdbx_description
1 polymer ?
#
loop_
_entity_poly.entity_id
_entity_poly.type
_entity_poly.pdbx_seq_one_letter_code
_entity_poly.pdbx_strand_id
1 'polypeptide(L)'
;MTVILPFILIVLSLTVIIIVIVRKYPQLLLLDIDSLPEVQEAKKKNTIIKKRAEKESSAIYKNFLEKLKPIIQWGKNLQLSFRKLVGRVERKASMEEAKNIKPESREERRLKKEESKQLVVDATTDIGQNDFVTAEKKYLAALKQDPKNKEAYKGLARVYYAQGQKDEAKETYKFILQLDSNDEDTNVQLGQIAEEEGNTEDAVEYYQQAVISNPHNPQRFVKIFDLLFGIAQYETALEAIEQALELEPQNPKYLDNFIETSILIGRKDLAEDGYAQLRMINPENQKLVSFRQRIDEIK
;
A
#
# COMPACT_ATOMS: atom_id res chain seq x y z
N MET A 1 14.97 3.95 52.22
CA MET A 1 13.60 4.53 52.33
C MET A 1 13.49 5.98 51.81
N THR A 2 14.58 6.68 51.50
CA THR A 2 14.57 8.10 51.09
C THR A 2 14.13 8.39 49.65
N VAL A 3 14.09 7.40 48.75
CA VAL A 3 13.73 7.59 47.32
C VAL A 3 12.22 7.40 47.05
N ILE A 4 11.49 6.76 47.97
CA ILE A 4 10.06 6.45 47.79
C ILE A 4 9.19 7.69 48.05
N LEU A 5 9.60 8.53 49.01
CA LEU A 5 8.90 9.76 49.38
C LEU A 5 8.78 10.78 48.22
N PRO A 6 9.86 11.13 47.48
CA PRO A 6 9.74 12.05 46.34
C PRO A 6 8.91 11.46 45.19
N PHE A 7 8.93 10.15 44.98
CA PHE A 7 8.13 9.50 43.95
C PHE A 7 6.63 9.58 44.24
N ILE A 8 6.24 9.34 45.51
CA ILE A 8 4.84 9.48 45.95
C ILE A 8 4.36 10.93 45.77
N LEU A 9 5.22 11.91 46.07
CA LEU A 9 4.92 13.34 45.93
C LEU A 9 4.71 13.74 44.45
N ILE A 10 5.53 13.21 43.54
CA ILE A 10 5.38 13.41 42.09
C ILE A 10 4.06 12.81 41.60
N VAL A 11 3.75 11.58 41.99
CA VAL A 11 2.50 10.91 41.57
C VAL A 11 1.26 11.65 42.08
N LEU A 12 1.29 12.14 43.33
CA LEU A 12 0.21 12.95 43.90
C LEU A 12 0.04 14.28 43.14
N SER A 13 1.14 14.95 42.80
CA SER A 13 1.09 16.19 42.03
C SER A 13 0.52 15.98 40.62
N LEU A 14 0.88 14.87 39.95
CA LEU A 14 0.36 14.51 38.64
C LEU A 14 -1.13 14.20 38.68
N THR A 15 -1.59 13.53 39.74
CA THR A 15 -3.01 13.21 39.90
C THR A 15 -3.84 14.46 40.09
N VAL A 16 -3.35 15.44 40.86
CA VAL A 16 -4.03 16.74 41.04
C VAL A 16 -4.08 17.53 39.72
N ILE A 17 -2.99 17.55 38.95
CA ILE A 17 -2.93 18.19 37.63
C ILE A 17 -3.96 17.57 36.68
N ILE A 18 -4.03 16.24 36.62
CA ILE A 18 -4.99 15.50 35.78
C ILE A 18 -6.43 15.84 36.18
N ILE A 19 -6.74 15.88 37.48
CA ILE A 19 -8.07 16.25 37.96
C ILE A 19 -8.44 17.69 37.58
N VAL A 20 -7.50 18.63 37.69
CA VAL A 20 -7.74 20.03 37.30
C VAL A 20 -7.98 20.17 35.80
N ILE A 21 -7.21 19.46 34.97
CA ILE A 21 -7.36 19.45 33.52
C ILE A 21 -8.74 18.88 33.15
N VAL A 22 -9.10 17.69 33.65
CA VAL A 22 -10.39 17.05 33.34
C VAL A 22 -11.57 17.91 33.79
N ARG A 23 -11.45 18.61 34.94
CA ARG A 23 -12.53 19.43 35.48
C ARG A 23 -12.68 20.78 34.76
N LYS A 24 -11.61 21.34 34.20
CA LYS A 24 -11.64 22.60 33.41
C LYS A 24 -11.79 22.41 31.90
N TYR A 25 -11.56 21.20 31.40
CA TYR A 25 -11.69 20.84 29.98
C TYR A 25 -13.05 21.24 29.35
N PRO A 26 -14.20 21.09 30.03
CA PRO A 26 -15.49 21.48 29.45
C PRO A 26 -15.65 22.99 29.22
N GLN A 27 -14.91 23.83 29.96
CA GLN A 27 -14.94 25.29 29.82
C GLN A 27 -14.02 25.80 28.69
N LEU A 28 -13.00 25.03 28.32
CA LEU A 28 -12.04 25.35 27.26
C LEU A 28 -12.54 24.98 25.85
N LEU A 29 -13.55 24.10 25.77
CA LEU A 29 -14.13 23.61 24.51
C LEU A 29 -15.17 24.57 23.89
N LEU A 30 -15.51 25.67 24.57
CA LEU A 30 -16.52 26.64 24.13
C LEU A 30 -15.95 28.04 23.82
N LEU A 31 -14.63 28.22 23.91
CA LEU A 31 -13.98 29.47 23.50
C LEU A 31 -13.48 29.35 22.07
N ASP A 32 -14.03 30.17 21.19
CA ASP A 32 -13.53 30.34 19.82
C ASP A 32 -12.22 31.16 19.86
N ILE A 33 -11.12 30.44 20.09
CA ILE A 33 -9.74 30.97 20.23
C ILE A 33 -9.32 31.78 18.99
N ASP A 34 -9.95 31.54 17.83
CA ASP A 34 -9.63 32.21 16.58
C ASP A 34 -10.16 33.65 16.47
N SER A 35 -11.07 34.04 17.38
CA SER A 35 -11.62 35.39 17.48
C SER A 35 -10.77 36.37 18.32
N LEU A 36 -9.75 35.88 19.03
CA LEU A 36 -8.90 36.69 19.90
C LEU A 36 -7.89 37.52 19.07
N PRO A 37 -7.81 38.86 19.29
CA PRO A 37 -6.90 39.74 18.52
C PRO A 37 -5.43 39.32 18.58
N GLU A 38 -4.99 38.84 19.74
CA GLU A 38 -3.62 38.38 20.01
C GLU A 38 -3.27 37.11 19.21
N VAL A 39 -4.25 36.24 18.96
CA VAL A 39 -4.09 35.01 18.18
C VAL A 39 -3.96 35.32 16.69
N GLN A 40 -4.66 36.34 16.18
CA GLN A 40 -4.52 36.77 14.79
C GLN A 40 -3.16 37.42 14.51
N GLU A 41 -2.64 38.20 15.46
CA GLU A 41 -1.32 38.83 15.34
C GLU A 41 -0.19 37.78 15.43
N ALA A 42 -0.33 36.80 16.34
CA ALA A 42 0.56 35.64 16.42
C ALA A 42 0.52 34.77 15.15
N LYS A 43 -0.67 34.56 14.55
CA LYS A 43 -0.82 33.83 13.27
C LYS A 43 -0.15 34.56 12.10
N LYS A 44 -0.25 35.90 12.02
CA LYS A 44 0.46 36.72 11.01
C LYS A 44 1.98 36.66 11.18
N LYS A 45 2.47 36.78 12.42
CA LYS A 45 3.90 36.68 12.73
C LYS A 45 4.45 35.28 12.42
N ASN A 46 3.69 34.23 12.74
CA ASN A 46 4.04 32.84 12.44
C ASN A 46 4.01 32.53 10.94
N THR A 47 3.11 33.12 10.15
CA THR A 47 3.12 32.93 8.68
C THR A 47 4.32 33.58 8.01
N ILE A 48 4.78 34.73 8.53
CA ILE A 48 6.00 35.40 8.04
C ILE A 48 7.25 34.61 8.43
N ILE A 49 7.32 34.12 9.68
CA ILE A 49 8.41 33.27 10.16
C ILE A 49 8.44 31.94 9.38
N LYS A 50 7.27 31.34 9.13
CA LYS A 50 7.13 30.10 8.35
C LYS A 50 7.58 30.29 6.89
N LYS A 51 7.22 31.40 6.24
CA LYS A 51 7.70 31.74 4.89
C LYS A 51 9.21 32.00 4.82
N ARG A 52 9.84 32.50 5.89
CA ARG A 52 11.31 32.63 5.99
C ARG A 52 11.98 31.27 6.26
N ALA A 53 11.40 30.45 7.12
CA ALA A 53 11.88 29.12 7.44
C ALA A 53 11.78 28.14 6.25
N GLU A 54 10.76 28.25 5.40
CA GLU A 54 10.61 27.39 4.20
C GLU A 54 11.67 27.70 3.13
N LYS A 55 12.20 28.93 3.06
CA LYS A 55 13.27 29.31 2.12
C LYS A 55 14.68 28.92 2.56
N GLU A 56 14.94 28.82 3.87
CA GLU A 56 16.26 28.43 4.43
C GLU A 56 16.33 26.98 4.93
N SER A 57 15.22 26.34 5.30
CA SER A 57 15.25 25.03 5.99
C SER A 57 15.23 23.82 5.09
N SER A 58 15.01 23.93 3.76
CA SER A 58 14.89 22.74 2.91
C SER A 58 16.18 21.90 2.88
N ALA A 59 17.36 22.52 2.92
CA ALA A 59 18.64 21.81 2.96
C ALA A 59 18.97 21.28 4.37
N ILE A 60 18.69 22.05 5.42
CA ILE A 60 18.99 21.68 6.81
C ILE A 60 18.05 20.56 7.28
N TYR A 61 16.76 20.64 6.95
CA TYR A 61 15.76 19.63 7.28
C TYR A 61 16.01 18.33 6.51
N LYS A 62 16.43 18.41 5.24
CA LYS A 62 16.80 17.24 4.43
C LYS A 62 18.06 16.55 4.97
N ASN A 63 19.10 17.31 5.33
CA ASN A 63 20.30 16.77 5.99
C ASN A 63 20.02 16.20 7.39
N PHE A 64 19.10 16.80 8.13
CA PHE A 64 18.67 16.31 9.45
C PHE A 64 17.86 15.02 9.34
N LEU A 65 16.94 14.94 8.37
CA LEU A 65 16.21 13.72 8.05
C LEU A 65 17.14 12.60 7.58
N GLU A 66 18.16 12.90 6.77
CA GLU A 66 19.17 11.92 6.37
C GLU A 66 19.97 11.38 7.57
N LYS A 67 20.31 12.25 8.52
CA LYS A 67 20.97 11.82 9.78
C LYS A 67 20.03 11.07 10.72
N LEU A 68 18.72 11.30 10.62
CA LEU A 68 17.69 10.57 11.37
C LEU A 68 17.24 9.27 10.69
N LYS A 69 17.48 9.07 9.39
CA LYS A 69 17.22 7.79 8.68
C LYS A 69 17.70 6.58 9.49
N PRO A 70 18.94 6.50 10.00
CA PRO A 70 19.37 5.33 10.79
C PRO A 70 18.59 5.16 12.09
N ILE A 71 18.10 6.23 12.72
CA ILE A 71 17.30 6.18 13.96
C ILE A 71 15.86 5.78 13.66
N ILE A 72 15.29 6.24 12.54
CA ILE A 72 13.98 5.83 12.04
C ILE A 72 14.03 4.36 11.60
N GLN A 73 15.10 3.95 10.91
CA GLN A 73 15.35 2.57 10.52
C GLN A 73 15.53 1.68 11.76
N TRP A 74 16.23 2.18 12.79
CA TRP A 74 16.35 1.51 14.08
C TRP A 74 15.00 1.39 14.79
N GLY A 75 14.15 2.42 14.75
CA GLY A 75 12.77 2.38 15.27
C GLY A 75 11.88 1.38 14.52
N LYS A 76 11.92 1.36 13.19
CA LYS A 76 11.23 0.36 12.36
C LYS A 76 11.75 -1.06 12.64
N ASN A 77 13.07 -1.23 12.77
CA ASN A 77 13.69 -2.49 13.13
C ASN A 77 13.37 -2.92 14.56
N LEU A 78 13.22 -1.98 15.49
CA LEU A 78 12.80 -2.22 16.87
C LEU A 78 11.32 -2.61 16.90
N GLN A 79 10.46 -1.97 16.11
CA GLN A 79 9.06 -2.34 15.92
C GLN A 79 8.92 -3.71 15.27
N LEU A 80 9.71 -4.02 14.24
CA LEU A 80 9.79 -5.35 13.62
C LEU A 80 10.32 -6.41 14.59
N SER A 81 11.34 -6.07 15.37
CA SER A 81 11.89 -6.95 16.41
C SER A 81 10.88 -7.14 17.53
N PHE A 82 10.10 -6.11 17.87
CA PHE A 82 9.00 -6.14 18.82
C PHE A 82 7.84 -6.96 18.27
N ARG A 83 7.46 -6.85 16.99
CA ARG A 83 6.45 -7.71 16.35
C ARG A 83 6.92 -9.17 16.26
N LYS A 84 8.21 -9.41 15.98
CA LYS A 84 8.83 -10.75 16.04
C LYS A 84 8.94 -11.27 17.48
N LEU A 85 9.08 -10.39 18.47
CA LEU A 85 9.15 -10.73 19.88
C LEU A 85 7.74 -11.00 20.42
N VAL A 86 6.75 -10.15 20.14
CA VAL A 86 5.32 -10.37 20.35
C VAL A 86 4.90 -11.64 19.64
N GLY A 87 5.23 -11.88 18.38
CA GLY A 87 4.91 -13.14 17.70
C GLY A 87 5.66 -14.36 18.26
N ARG A 88 6.80 -14.19 18.94
CA ARG A 88 7.49 -15.27 19.68
C ARG A 88 6.90 -15.47 21.08
N VAL A 89 6.46 -14.40 21.72
CA VAL A 89 5.82 -14.37 23.03
C VAL A 89 4.40 -14.89 22.91
N GLU A 90 3.61 -14.46 21.93
CA GLU A 90 2.33 -15.07 21.52
C GLU A 90 2.52 -16.52 21.13
N ARG A 91 3.57 -16.92 20.40
CA ARG A 91 3.82 -18.35 20.15
C ARG A 91 4.17 -19.13 21.41
N LYS A 92 4.97 -18.56 22.32
CA LYS A 92 5.30 -19.21 23.61
C LYS A 92 4.12 -19.23 24.58
N ALA A 93 3.37 -18.14 24.66
CA ALA A 93 2.16 -17.98 25.44
C ALA A 93 1.05 -18.86 24.88
N SER A 94 0.85 -18.93 23.57
CA SER A 94 -0.06 -19.90 22.95
C SER A 94 0.44 -21.34 23.03
N MET A 95 1.75 -21.61 23.14
CA MET A 95 2.27 -22.95 23.44
C MET A 95 2.13 -23.32 24.93
N GLU A 96 2.24 -22.36 25.86
CA GLU A 96 1.97 -22.54 27.30
C GLU A 96 0.48 -22.62 27.61
N GLU A 97 -0.34 -21.80 26.94
CA GLU A 97 -1.80 -21.88 26.95
C GLU A 97 -2.27 -23.16 26.26
N ALA A 98 -1.72 -23.57 25.11
CA ALA A 98 -2.05 -24.85 24.46
C ALA A 98 -1.64 -26.08 25.29
N LYS A 99 -0.69 -25.95 26.22
CA LYS A 99 -0.38 -27.00 27.21
C LYS A 99 -1.45 -27.10 28.31
N ASN A 100 -2.21 -26.03 28.57
CA ASN A 100 -3.25 -25.94 29.59
C ASN A 100 -4.70 -25.88 29.04
N ILE A 101 -4.87 -25.76 27.71
CA ILE A 101 -6.16 -25.73 27.02
C ILE A 101 -6.52 -27.15 26.57
N LYS A 102 -7.73 -27.60 26.91
CA LYS A 102 -8.31 -28.84 26.33
C LYS A 102 -8.24 -28.74 24.81
N PRO A 103 -7.78 -29.78 24.09
CA PRO A 103 -7.72 -29.74 22.63
C PRO A 103 -9.10 -29.39 22.07
N GLU A 104 -9.19 -28.26 21.35
CA GLU A 104 -10.45 -27.77 20.79
C GLU A 104 -11.14 -28.88 19.99
N SER A 105 -12.44 -29.05 20.22
CA SER A 105 -13.21 -30.05 19.49
C SER A 105 -13.23 -29.71 18.00
N ARG A 106 -13.45 -30.72 17.15
CA ARG A 106 -13.61 -30.50 15.71
C ARG A 106 -14.79 -29.56 15.42
N GLU A 107 -15.82 -29.64 16.27
CA GLU A 107 -17.02 -28.80 16.17
C GLU A 107 -16.73 -27.35 16.54
N GLU A 108 -16.01 -27.09 17.63
CA GLU A 108 -15.57 -25.74 18.02
C GLU A 108 -14.73 -25.07 16.92
N ARG A 109 -13.78 -25.79 16.33
CA ARG A 109 -12.98 -25.28 15.21
C ARG A 109 -13.82 -24.97 13.97
N ARG A 110 -14.87 -25.78 13.71
CA ARG A 110 -15.80 -25.53 12.61
C ARG A 110 -16.61 -24.27 12.86
N LEU A 111 -17.15 -24.11 14.07
CA LEU A 111 -17.94 -22.94 14.47
C LEU A 111 -17.12 -21.65 14.39
N LYS A 112 -15.87 -21.65 14.90
CA LYS A 112 -14.97 -20.50 14.79
C LYS A 112 -14.68 -20.10 13.35
N LYS A 113 -14.47 -21.09 12.45
CA LYS A 113 -14.28 -20.81 11.03
C LYS A 113 -15.53 -20.20 10.39
N GLU A 114 -16.71 -20.67 10.76
CA GLU A 114 -17.96 -20.12 10.24
C GLU A 114 -18.23 -18.70 10.75
N GLU A 115 -17.97 -18.46 12.05
CA GLU A 115 -18.02 -17.12 12.64
C GLU A 115 -17.02 -16.17 11.96
N SER A 116 -15.80 -16.64 11.69
CA SER A 116 -14.78 -15.88 10.94
C SER A 116 -15.29 -15.47 9.55
N LYS A 117 -15.93 -16.38 8.81
CA LYS A 117 -16.50 -16.06 7.49
C LYS A 117 -17.62 -15.04 7.59
N GLN A 118 -18.52 -15.18 8.57
CA GLN A 118 -19.62 -14.22 8.74
C GLN A 118 -19.07 -12.81 9.05
N LEU A 119 -18.08 -12.72 9.94
CA LEU A 119 -17.41 -11.45 10.25
C LEU A 119 -16.74 -10.83 9.01
N VAL A 120 -16.17 -11.63 8.11
CA VAL A 120 -15.63 -11.16 6.83
C VAL A 120 -16.72 -10.59 5.92
N VAL A 121 -17.87 -11.23 5.83
CA VAL A 121 -19.02 -10.74 5.03
C VAL A 121 -19.54 -9.41 5.59
N ASP A 122 -19.71 -9.34 6.92
CA ASP A 122 -20.17 -8.14 7.59
C ASP A 122 -19.16 -6.98 7.43
N ALA A 123 -17.85 -7.26 7.53
CA ALA A 123 -16.80 -6.27 7.31
C ALA A 123 -16.77 -5.76 5.86
N THR A 124 -17.00 -6.64 4.88
CA THR A 124 -17.04 -6.28 3.47
C THR A 124 -18.25 -5.38 3.17
N THR A 125 -19.36 -5.60 3.86
CA THR A 125 -20.55 -4.73 3.78
C THR A 125 -20.24 -3.33 4.31
N ASP A 126 -19.51 -3.23 5.43
CA ASP A 126 -19.10 -1.94 6.00
C ASP A 126 -18.15 -1.17 5.07
N ILE A 127 -17.22 -1.86 4.37
CA ILE A 127 -16.40 -1.24 3.32
C ILE A 127 -17.30 -0.59 2.25
N GLY A 128 -18.34 -1.29 1.80
CA GLY A 128 -19.29 -0.76 0.81
C GLY A 128 -20.04 0.50 1.29
N GLN A 129 -20.11 0.72 2.60
CA GLN A 129 -20.68 1.90 3.23
C GLN A 129 -19.63 2.97 3.57
N ASN A 130 -18.37 2.77 3.19
CA ASN A 130 -17.20 3.57 3.58
C ASN A 130 -16.94 3.60 5.10
N ASP A 131 -17.47 2.66 5.88
CA ASP A 131 -17.16 2.52 7.31
C ASP A 131 -15.92 1.64 7.51
N PHE A 132 -14.77 2.21 7.18
CA PHE A 132 -13.48 1.52 7.28
C PHE A 132 -13.08 1.17 8.72
N VAL A 133 -13.55 1.94 9.71
CA VAL A 133 -13.22 1.71 11.13
C VAL A 133 -13.94 0.48 11.68
N THR A 134 -15.23 0.32 11.35
CA THR A 134 -15.99 -0.86 11.75
C THR A 134 -15.54 -2.09 10.97
N ALA A 135 -15.25 -1.93 9.67
CA ALA A 135 -14.69 -3.00 8.85
C ALA A 135 -13.37 -3.55 9.43
N GLU A 136 -12.44 -2.68 9.81
CA GLU A 136 -11.17 -3.07 10.43
C GLU A 136 -11.39 -3.94 11.67
N LYS A 137 -12.26 -3.48 12.59
CA LYS A 137 -12.58 -4.20 13.83
C LYS A 137 -13.16 -5.59 13.55
N LYS A 138 -14.04 -5.71 12.56
CA LYS A 138 -14.65 -6.99 12.17
C LYS A 138 -13.64 -7.93 11.51
N TYR A 139 -12.74 -7.43 10.66
CA TYR A 139 -11.65 -8.26 10.12
C TYR A 139 -10.71 -8.74 11.21
N LEU A 140 -10.31 -7.89 12.16
CA LEU A 140 -9.49 -8.29 13.30
C LEU A 140 -10.22 -9.33 14.18
N ALA A 141 -11.54 -9.19 14.37
CA ALA A 141 -12.34 -10.21 15.05
C ALA A 141 -12.37 -11.54 14.26
N ALA A 142 -12.52 -11.49 12.94
CA ALA A 142 -12.48 -12.68 12.09
C ALA A 142 -11.14 -13.41 12.20
N LEU A 143 -10.03 -12.67 12.26
CA LEU A 143 -8.68 -13.20 12.41
C LEU A 143 -8.42 -13.77 13.81
N LYS A 144 -9.11 -13.30 14.86
CA LYS A 144 -9.07 -13.95 16.18
C LYS A 144 -9.72 -15.34 16.16
N GLN A 145 -10.76 -15.51 15.34
CA GLN A 145 -11.45 -16.80 15.21
C GLN A 145 -10.73 -17.77 14.26
N ASP A 146 -10.21 -17.27 13.14
CA ASP A 146 -9.36 -18.02 12.22
C ASP A 146 -8.13 -17.19 11.81
N PRO A 147 -6.99 -17.37 12.51
CA PRO A 147 -5.76 -16.61 12.26
C PRO A 147 -5.14 -16.82 10.87
N LYS A 148 -5.63 -17.80 10.09
CA LYS A 148 -5.18 -18.10 8.73
C LYS A 148 -6.23 -17.74 7.67
N ASN A 149 -7.29 -17.03 8.04
CA ASN A 149 -8.31 -16.61 7.08
C ASN A 149 -7.73 -15.56 6.11
N LYS A 150 -7.40 -16.01 4.90
CA LYS A 150 -6.81 -15.20 3.83
C LYS A 150 -7.71 -14.05 3.40
N GLU A 151 -9.02 -14.28 3.30
CA GLU A 151 -9.99 -13.25 2.90
C GLU A 151 -10.08 -12.13 3.94
N ALA A 152 -9.97 -12.47 5.23
CA ALA A 152 -9.92 -11.47 6.29
C ALA A 152 -8.67 -10.59 6.19
N TYR A 153 -7.50 -11.16 5.91
CA TYR A 153 -6.29 -10.37 5.66
C TYR A 153 -6.39 -9.52 4.39
N LYS A 154 -6.97 -10.03 3.29
CA LYS A 154 -7.19 -9.25 2.07
C LYS A 154 -8.07 -8.03 2.33
N GLY A 155 -9.18 -8.24 3.03
CA GLY A 155 -10.09 -7.16 3.43
C GLY A 155 -9.42 -6.14 4.33
N LEU A 156 -8.67 -6.59 5.34
CA LEU A 156 -7.92 -5.71 6.23
C LEU A 156 -6.86 -4.87 5.48
N ALA A 157 -6.13 -5.48 4.55
CA ALA A 157 -5.14 -4.77 3.73
C ALA A 157 -5.80 -3.69 2.85
N ARG A 158 -6.98 -3.99 2.27
CA ARG A 158 -7.77 -3.01 1.50
C ARG A 158 -8.25 -1.86 2.37
N VAL A 159 -8.68 -2.13 3.61
CA VAL A 159 -9.05 -1.09 4.59
C VAL A 159 -7.87 -0.17 4.88
N TYR A 160 -6.70 -0.73 5.20
CA TYR A 160 -5.49 0.06 5.44
C TYR A 160 -5.10 0.90 4.23
N TYR A 161 -5.13 0.31 3.03
CA TYR A 161 -4.84 1.04 1.81
C TYR A 161 -5.83 2.20 1.58
N ALA A 162 -7.14 1.97 1.75
CA ALA A 162 -8.18 3.00 1.60
C ALA A 162 -8.05 4.15 2.63
N GLN A 163 -7.52 3.86 3.82
CA GLN A 163 -7.23 4.85 4.86
C GLN A 163 -5.89 5.58 4.66
N GLY A 164 -5.14 5.27 3.60
CA GLY A 164 -3.82 5.83 3.32
C GLY A 164 -2.69 5.21 4.15
N GLN A 165 -2.96 4.15 4.91
CA GLN A 165 -2.01 3.38 5.71
C GLN A 165 -1.29 2.34 4.84
N LYS A 166 -0.51 2.84 3.87
CA LYS A 166 0.13 2.01 2.84
C LYS A 166 1.18 1.04 3.40
N ASP A 167 1.91 1.43 4.44
CA ASP A 167 2.92 0.56 5.07
C ASP A 167 2.25 -0.64 5.75
N GLU A 168 1.14 -0.43 6.46
CA GLU A 168 0.33 -1.47 7.09
C GLU A 168 -0.34 -2.39 6.05
N ALA A 169 -0.84 -1.81 4.95
CA ALA A 169 -1.37 -2.59 3.83
C ALA A 169 -0.31 -3.51 3.23
N LYS A 170 0.89 -2.99 2.90
CA LYS A 170 2.01 -3.79 2.37
C LYS A 170 2.40 -4.92 3.31
N GLU A 171 2.53 -4.64 4.60
CA GLU A 171 2.87 -5.66 5.60
C GLU A 171 1.81 -6.76 5.72
N THR A 172 0.53 -6.39 5.55
CA THR A 172 -0.59 -7.33 5.57
C THR A 172 -0.61 -8.19 4.29
N TYR A 173 -0.40 -7.58 3.12
CA TYR A 173 -0.23 -8.31 1.85
C TYR A 173 0.99 -9.24 1.86
N LYS A 174 2.15 -8.79 2.36
CA LYS A 174 3.33 -9.66 2.50
C LYS A 174 3.07 -10.86 3.41
N PHE A 175 2.23 -10.72 4.44
CA PHE A 175 1.82 -11.86 5.26
C PHE A 175 0.94 -12.84 4.48
N ILE A 176 0.05 -12.36 3.61
CA ILE A 176 -0.72 -13.24 2.72
C ILE A 176 0.22 -14.07 1.84
N LEU A 177 1.28 -13.46 1.30
CA LEU A 177 2.30 -14.20 0.51
C LEU A 177 3.08 -15.23 1.34
N GLN A 178 3.14 -15.10 2.67
CA GLN A 178 3.70 -16.16 3.53
C GLN A 178 2.75 -17.33 3.72
N LEU A 179 1.44 -17.10 3.60
CA LEU A 179 0.42 -18.15 3.66
C LEU A 179 0.24 -18.83 2.31
N ASP A 180 0.31 -18.06 1.23
CA ASP A 180 0.18 -18.49 -0.16
C ASP A 180 1.08 -17.63 -1.05
N SER A 181 2.23 -18.18 -1.42
CA SER A 181 3.27 -17.45 -2.15
C SER A 181 2.86 -16.99 -3.54
N ASN A 182 1.80 -17.60 -4.11
CA ASN A 182 1.39 -17.38 -5.49
C ASN A 182 -0.01 -16.73 -5.58
N ASP A 183 -0.44 -15.99 -4.55
CA ASP A 183 -1.70 -15.25 -4.63
C ASP A 183 -1.60 -14.09 -5.62
N GLU A 184 -2.21 -14.26 -6.79
CA GLU A 184 -2.23 -13.26 -7.87
C GLU A 184 -2.72 -11.89 -7.36
N ASP A 185 -3.86 -11.85 -6.67
CA ASP A 185 -4.47 -10.59 -6.19
C ASP A 185 -3.51 -9.83 -5.27
N THR A 186 -2.86 -10.52 -4.33
CA THR A 186 -1.89 -9.89 -3.42
C THR A 186 -0.69 -9.32 -4.17
N ASN A 187 -0.14 -10.05 -5.14
CA ASN A 187 0.96 -9.55 -5.97
C ASN A 187 0.53 -8.30 -6.77
N VAL A 188 -0.67 -8.30 -7.34
CA VAL A 188 -1.23 -7.13 -8.04
C VAL A 188 -1.35 -5.93 -7.11
N GLN A 189 -1.88 -6.11 -5.90
CA GLN A 189 -2.05 -5.01 -4.94
C GLN A 189 -0.71 -4.44 -4.46
N LEU A 190 0.29 -5.30 -4.22
CA LEU A 190 1.64 -4.85 -3.89
C LEU A 190 2.30 -4.10 -5.06
N GLY A 191 2.09 -4.57 -6.29
CA GLY A 191 2.51 -3.88 -7.51
C GLY A 191 1.92 -2.48 -7.63
N GLN A 192 0.60 -2.34 -7.42
CA GLN A 192 -0.09 -1.05 -7.43
C GLN A 192 0.45 -0.09 -6.37
N ILE A 193 0.67 -0.57 -5.14
CA ILE A 193 1.25 0.27 -4.09
C ILE A 193 2.67 0.72 -4.47
N ALA A 194 3.47 -0.17 -5.06
CA ALA A 194 4.82 0.17 -5.52
C ALA A 194 4.81 1.19 -6.67
N GLU A 195 3.87 1.09 -7.62
CA GLU A 195 3.66 2.10 -8.68
C GLU A 195 3.42 3.48 -8.06
N GLU A 196 2.50 3.58 -7.09
CA GLU A 196 2.14 4.84 -6.45
C GLU A 196 3.26 5.44 -5.60
N GLU A 197 4.17 4.60 -5.11
CA GLU A 197 5.37 5.04 -4.40
C GLU A 197 6.50 5.45 -5.35
N GLY A 198 6.35 5.21 -6.65
CA GLY A 198 7.38 5.45 -7.67
C GLY A 198 8.49 4.39 -7.68
N ASN A 199 8.28 3.25 -7.01
CA ASN A 199 9.22 2.14 -6.97
C ASN A 199 8.95 1.21 -8.17
N THR A 200 9.32 1.67 -9.36
CA THR A 200 9.01 0.96 -10.62
C THR A 200 9.59 -0.46 -10.67
N GLU A 201 10.80 -0.67 -10.16
CA GLU A 201 11.46 -2.00 -10.14
C GLU A 201 10.65 -3.01 -9.31
N ASP A 202 10.30 -2.67 -8.07
CA ASP A 202 9.45 -3.50 -7.20
C ASP A 202 8.08 -3.75 -7.83
N ALA A 203 7.49 -2.74 -8.47
CA ALA A 203 6.20 -2.88 -9.14
C ALA A 203 6.26 -3.92 -10.27
N VAL A 204 7.30 -3.86 -11.12
CA VAL A 204 7.52 -4.84 -12.20
C VAL A 204 7.67 -6.25 -11.62
N GLU A 205 8.48 -6.44 -10.56
CA GLU A 205 8.66 -7.75 -9.92
C GLU A 205 7.32 -8.33 -9.43
N TYR A 206 6.52 -7.52 -8.73
CA TYR A 206 5.21 -7.96 -8.26
C TYR A 206 4.25 -8.33 -9.40
N TYR A 207 4.21 -7.57 -10.49
CA TYR A 207 3.39 -7.94 -11.64
C TYR A 207 3.91 -9.19 -12.36
N GLN A 208 5.23 -9.41 -12.43
CA GLN A 208 5.79 -10.65 -12.94
C GLN A 208 5.34 -11.86 -12.11
N GLN A 209 5.33 -11.75 -10.77
CA GLN A 209 4.79 -12.80 -9.90
C GLN A 209 3.29 -13.04 -10.13
N ALA A 210 2.52 -11.97 -10.40
CA ALA A 210 1.12 -12.08 -10.76
C ALA A 210 0.93 -12.81 -12.11
N VAL A 211 1.76 -12.53 -13.12
CA VAL A 211 1.77 -13.24 -14.41
C VAL A 211 2.08 -14.72 -14.24
N ILE A 212 3.07 -15.07 -13.41
CA ILE A 212 3.39 -16.49 -13.12
C ILE A 212 2.19 -17.22 -12.51
N SER A 213 1.42 -16.53 -11.66
CA SER A 213 0.25 -17.08 -10.99
C SER A 213 -0.96 -17.21 -11.94
N ASN A 214 -1.12 -16.28 -12.88
CA ASN A 214 -2.18 -16.28 -13.87
C ASN A 214 -1.68 -15.72 -15.22
N PRO A 215 -1.17 -16.59 -16.11
CA PRO A 215 -0.53 -16.16 -17.36
C PRO A 215 -1.53 -15.79 -18.46
N HIS A 216 -2.84 -15.96 -18.24
CA HIS A 216 -3.87 -15.73 -19.26
C HIS A 216 -4.54 -14.35 -19.14
N ASN A 217 -3.98 -13.46 -18.31
CA ASN A 217 -4.51 -12.12 -18.12
C ASN A 217 -3.63 -11.06 -18.82
N PRO A 218 -4.01 -10.59 -20.03
CA PRO A 218 -3.20 -9.65 -20.81
C PRO A 218 -2.96 -8.32 -20.09
N GLN A 219 -3.87 -7.92 -19.18
CA GLN A 219 -3.71 -6.67 -18.43
C GLN A 219 -2.46 -6.68 -17.52
N ARG A 220 -1.96 -7.85 -17.11
CA ARG A 220 -0.74 -7.96 -16.31
C ARG A 220 0.49 -7.64 -17.14
N PHE A 221 0.54 -8.15 -18.36
CA PHE A 221 1.58 -7.83 -19.33
C PHE A 221 1.55 -6.35 -19.73
N VAL A 222 0.36 -5.78 -19.93
CA VAL A 222 0.20 -4.33 -20.20
C VAL A 222 0.73 -3.49 -19.05
N LYS A 223 0.51 -3.89 -17.79
CA LYS A 223 1.07 -3.19 -16.63
C LYS A 223 2.60 -3.22 -16.61
N ILE A 224 3.19 -4.38 -16.90
CA ILE A 224 4.65 -4.50 -17.04
C ILE A 224 5.15 -3.62 -18.19
N PHE A 225 4.49 -3.65 -19.35
CA PHE A 225 4.78 -2.79 -20.49
C PHE A 225 4.77 -1.32 -20.11
N ASP A 226 3.69 -0.82 -19.51
CA ASP A 226 3.52 0.61 -19.17
C ASP A 226 4.66 1.08 -18.25
N LEU A 227 5.05 0.24 -17.27
CA LEU A 227 6.13 0.54 -16.33
C LEU A 227 7.50 0.58 -17.00
N LEU A 228 7.82 -0.44 -17.80
CA LEU A 228 9.11 -0.55 -18.51
C LEU A 228 9.25 0.54 -19.58
N PHE A 229 8.17 0.81 -20.31
CA PHE A 229 8.11 1.87 -21.31
C PHE A 229 8.34 3.25 -20.66
N GLY A 230 7.75 3.49 -19.49
CA GLY A 230 7.91 4.73 -18.72
C GLY A 230 9.35 5.00 -18.27
N ILE A 231 10.16 3.96 -18.08
CA ILE A 231 11.60 4.06 -17.74
C ILE A 231 12.52 3.84 -18.95
N ALA A 232 11.97 3.90 -20.16
CA ALA A 232 12.69 3.75 -21.43
C ALA A 232 13.42 2.41 -21.62
N GLN A 233 12.98 1.34 -20.93
CA GLN A 233 13.43 -0.03 -21.20
C GLN A 233 12.58 -0.63 -22.34
N TYR A 234 12.74 -0.07 -23.54
CA TYR A 234 11.84 -0.34 -24.67
C TYR A 234 11.93 -1.77 -25.20
N GLU A 235 13.11 -2.39 -25.17
CA GLU A 235 13.29 -3.77 -25.61
C GLU A 235 12.50 -4.74 -24.74
N THR A 236 12.59 -4.63 -23.41
CA THR A 236 11.83 -5.48 -22.48
C THR A 236 10.36 -5.11 -22.44
N ALA A 237 10.02 -3.83 -22.65
CA ALA A 237 8.63 -3.42 -22.84
C ALA A 237 8.02 -4.10 -24.08
N LEU A 238 8.77 -4.20 -25.18
CA LEU A 238 8.31 -4.87 -26.40
C LEU A 238 7.90 -6.32 -26.11
N GLU A 239 8.74 -7.08 -25.39
CA GLU A 239 8.43 -8.46 -25.01
C GLU A 239 7.10 -8.53 -24.22
N ALA A 240 6.88 -7.60 -23.28
CA ALA A 240 5.65 -7.57 -22.49
C ALA A 240 4.41 -7.29 -23.36
N ILE A 241 4.48 -6.33 -24.29
CA ILE A 241 3.31 -6.04 -25.15
C ILE A 241 3.08 -7.13 -26.20
N GLU A 242 4.12 -7.82 -26.66
CA GLU A 242 4.00 -9.02 -27.51
C GLU A 242 3.22 -10.12 -26.78
N GLN A 243 3.53 -10.40 -25.51
CA GLN A 243 2.77 -11.36 -24.70
C GLN A 243 1.29 -10.96 -24.53
N ALA A 244 1.01 -9.67 -24.38
CA ALA A 244 -0.38 -9.18 -24.36
C ALA A 244 -1.09 -9.39 -25.72
N LEU A 245 -0.38 -9.19 -26.82
CA LEU A 245 -0.88 -9.44 -28.18
C LEU A 245 -1.07 -10.92 -28.49
N GLU A 246 -0.24 -11.82 -27.97
CA GLU A 246 -0.45 -13.27 -28.11
C GLU A 246 -1.80 -13.70 -27.52
N LEU A 247 -2.19 -13.10 -26.38
CA LEU A 247 -3.47 -13.37 -25.72
C LEU A 247 -4.65 -12.66 -26.39
N GLU A 248 -4.46 -11.43 -26.89
CA GLU A 248 -5.48 -10.66 -27.59
C GLU A 248 -4.93 -10.07 -28.92
N PRO A 249 -4.81 -10.89 -29.99
CA PRO A 249 -4.12 -10.48 -31.22
C PRO A 249 -4.80 -9.34 -31.98
N GLN A 250 -6.07 -9.09 -31.69
CA GLN A 250 -6.88 -8.08 -32.36
C GLN A 250 -7.13 -6.83 -31.53
N ASN A 251 -6.36 -6.62 -30.44
CA ASN A 251 -6.51 -5.44 -29.61
C ASN A 251 -5.77 -4.24 -30.24
N PRO A 252 -6.48 -3.23 -30.78
CA PRO A 252 -5.83 -2.11 -31.46
C PRO A 252 -4.96 -1.27 -30.52
N LYS A 253 -5.25 -1.25 -29.21
CA LYS A 253 -4.41 -0.53 -28.23
C LYS A 253 -3.07 -1.23 -28.04
N TYR A 254 -3.04 -2.56 -28.06
CA TYR A 254 -1.78 -3.29 -27.92
C TYR A 254 -0.95 -3.18 -29.19
N LEU A 255 -1.60 -3.21 -30.36
CA LEU A 255 -0.93 -2.93 -31.65
C LEU A 255 -0.36 -1.51 -31.70
N ASP A 256 -1.09 -0.49 -31.23
CA ASP A 256 -0.55 0.87 -31.08
C ASP A 256 0.75 0.88 -30.27
N ASN A 257 0.74 0.24 -29.09
CA ASN A 257 1.89 0.16 -28.18
C ASN A 257 3.05 -0.62 -28.81
N PHE A 258 2.77 -1.72 -29.51
CA PHE A 258 3.76 -2.53 -30.22
C PHE A 258 4.43 -1.77 -31.35
N ILE A 259 3.66 -1.06 -32.19
CA ILE A 259 4.20 -0.23 -33.28
C ILE A 259 5.03 0.91 -32.72
N GLU A 260 4.52 1.64 -31.73
CA GLU A 260 5.23 2.74 -31.08
C GLU A 260 6.58 2.28 -30.52
N THR A 261 6.58 1.17 -29.80
CA THR A 261 7.81 0.61 -29.20
C THR A 261 8.78 0.13 -30.27
N SER A 262 8.29 -0.55 -31.31
CA SER A 262 9.10 -1.00 -32.45
C SER A 262 9.78 0.16 -33.18
N ILE A 263 9.09 1.29 -33.35
CA ILE A 263 9.66 2.51 -33.92
C ILE A 263 10.78 3.05 -33.01
N LEU A 264 10.55 3.12 -31.69
CA LEU A 264 11.51 3.68 -30.74
C LEU A 264 12.82 2.87 -30.68
N ILE A 265 12.75 1.55 -30.80
CA ILE A 265 13.93 0.67 -30.85
C ILE A 265 14.53 0.55 -32.27
N GLY A 266 13.95 1.19 -33.28
CA GLY A 266 14.42 1.16 -34.66
C GLY A 266 14.18 -0.17 -35.39
N ARG A 267 13.26 -1.01 -34.91
CA ARG A 267 12.89 -2.28 -35.55
C ARG A 267 11.80 -2.06 -36.59
N LYS A 268 12.24 -1.62 -37.78
CA LYS A 268 11.35 -1.32 -38.92
C LYS A 268 10.49 -2.51 -39.32
N ASP A 269 11.06 -3.71 -39.31
CA ASP A 269 10.37 -4.96 -39.64
C ASP A 269 9.15 -5.19 -38.74
N LEU A 270 9.33 -5.10 -37.42
CA LEU A 270 8.24 -5.28 -36.45
C LEU A 270 7.21 -4.15 -36.56
N ALA A 271 7.66 -2.92 -36.75
CA ALA A 271 6.76 -1.78 -36.90
C ALA A 271 5.86 -1.89 -38.14
N GLU A 272 6.39 -2.39 -39.26
CA GLU A 272 5.63 -2.68 -40.49
C GLU A 272 4.58 -3.78 -40.26
N ASP A 273 4.96 -4.87 -39.59
CA ASP A 273 4.05 -5.98 -39.29
C ASP A 273 2.89 -5.52 -38.40
N GLY A 274 3.19 -4.78 -37.33
CA GLY A 274 2.19 -4.18 -36.46
C GLY A 274 1.30 -3.19 -37.21
N TYR A 275 1.87 -2.33 -38.05
CA TYR A 275 1.15 -1.36 -38.86
C TYR A 275 0.16 -2.03 -39.83
N ALA A 276 0.59 -3.08 -40.51
CA ALA A 276 -0.26 -3.85 -41.42
C ALA A 276 -1.45 -4.46 -40.68
N GLN A 277 -1.20 -5.10 -39.53
CA GLN A 277 -2.25 -5.67 -38.68
C GLN A 277 -3.22 -4.59 -38.18
N LEU A 278 -2.71 -3.48 -37.66
CA LEU A 278 -3.53 -2.40 -37.14
C LEU A 278 -4.43 -1.79 -38.22
N ARG A 279 -3.89 -1.60 -39.43
CA ARG A 279 -4.66 -1.08 -40.57
C ARG A 279 -5.78 -2.04 -41.00
N MET A 280 -5.56 -3.35 -40.90
CA MET A 280 -6.59 -4.34 -41.21
C MET A 280 -7.72 -4.35 -40.16
N ILE A 281 -7.37 -4.23 -38.89
CA ILE A 281 -8.29 -4.42 -37.76
C ILE A 281 -8.99 -3.11 -37.38
N ASN A 282 -8.29 -1.99 -37.49
CA ASN A 282 -8.79 -0.66 -37.18
C ASN A 282 -8.29 0.37 -38.21
N PRO A 283 -8.85 0.35 -39.45
CA PRO A 283 -8.42 1.24 -40.53
C PRO A 283 -8.65 2.74 -40.23
N GLU A 284 -9.56 3.06 -39.30
CA GLU A 284 -9.88 4.43 -38.88
C GLU A 284 -8.98 4.92 -37.72
N ASN A 285 -7.97 4.14 -37.32
CA ASN A 285 -7.06 4.56 -36.25
C ASN A 285 -6.26 5.80 -36.68
N GLN A 286 -6.48 6.90 -35.96
CA GLN A 286 -5.91 8.22 -36.25
C GLN A 286 -4.38 8.23 -36.23
N LYS A 287 -3.73 7.26 -35.57
CA LYS A 287 -2.27 7.17 -35.50
C LYS A 287 -1.63 6.58 -36.76
N LEU A 288 -2.38 5.90 -37.64
CA LEU A 288 -1.82 5.21 -38.81
C LEU A 288 -0.97 6.15 -39.69
N VAL A 289 -1.44 7.36 -39.96
CA VAL A 289 -0.67 8.31 -40.80
C VAL A 289 0.67 8.68 -40.15
N SER A 290 0.67 8.94 -38.84
CA SER A 290 1.87 9.27 -38.07
C SER A 290 2.83 8.07 -37.99
N PHE A 291 2.30 6.87 -37.75
CA PHE A 291 3.10 5.64 -37.73
C PHE A 291 3.78 5.40 -39.07
N ARG A 292 3.06 5.52 -40.19
CA ARG A 292 3.63 5.34 -41.54
C ARG A 292 4.84 6.26 -41.76
N GLN A 293 4.69 7.56 -41.47
CA GLN A 293 5.76 8.53 -41.62
C GLN A 293 6.99 8.15 -40.79
N ARG A 294 6.79 7.83 -39.52
CA ARG A 294 7.88 7.49 -38.60
C ARG A 294 8.57 6.16 -38.96
N ILE A 295 7.83 5.18 -39.48
CA ILE A 295 8.38 3.90 -39.95
C ILE A 295 9.26 4.13 -41.19
N ASP A 296 8.83 4.99 -42.12
CA ASP A 296 9.61 5.33 -43.32
C ASP A 296 10.97 5.97 -43.00
N GLU A 297 11.04 6.73 -41.90
CA GLU A 297 12.25 7.40 -41.41
C GLU A 297 13.28 6.47 -40.76
N ILE A 298 12.89 5.23 -40.39
CA ILE A 298 13.82 4.24 -39.86
C ILE A 298 14.76 3.79 -40.98
N LYS A 299 16.06 3.97 -40.73
CA LYS A 299 17.16 3.68 -41.67
C LYS A 299 17.47 2.21 -41.80
#